data_AF-A0A3C1PGC4-F1
#
_entry.id   AF-A0A3C1PGC4-F1
#
_cell.length_a   1.000
_cell.length_b   1.000
_cell.length_c   1.000
_cell.angle_alpha   90.00
_cell.angle_beta   90.00
_cell.angle_gamma   90.00
#
_symmetry.space_group_name_H-M   'P 1'
#
loop_
_entity.id
_entity.type
_entity.pdbx_description
1 polymer ?
#
loop_
_entity_poly.entity_id
_entity_poly.type
_entity_poly.pdbx_seq_one_letter_code
_entity_poly.pdbx_strand_id
1 'polypeptide(L)'
;FGFHKTSMDEIAKTARKAKGSLYYHFASKEDLFKEVVSLEFENLKLQLTLILNNTSINPPEKLQQYLIKRMEVLAGAHNYHETLKADFFEHFHFLDTLRNDLTNWEIQSIRQIFTEGMEQGYFDKELNLDVMLNVAALVFRGLEMPFYIEGKYNEYAPHFGHLLKIIMKGIS
;
A
#
# COMPACT_ATOMS: atom_id res chain seq x y z
N PHE A 1 11.21 16.37 11.86
CA PHE A 1 11.79 16.77 10.56
C PHE A 1 11.01 16.03 9.47
N GLY A 2 10.76 16.64 8.32
CA GLY A 2 9.86 16.08 7.29
C GLY A 2 10.06 16.81 5.96
N PHE A 3 9.37 16.38 4.90
CA PHE A 3 9.58 16.86 3.53
C PHE A 3 9.74 18.39 3.40
N HIS A 4 8.91 19.16 4.11
CA HIS A 4 8.95 20.64 4.09
C HIS A 4 10.27 21.25 4.58
N LYS A 5 10.89 20.67 5.61
CA LYS A 5 12.09 21.24 6.26
C LYS A 5 13.40 20.71 5.70
N THR A 6 13.35 19.72 4.81
CA THR A 6 14.54 19.12 4.19
C THR A 6 14.83 19.80 2.85
N SER A 7 16.08 20.19 2.62
CA SER A 7 16.56 20.71 1.32
C SER A 7 17.47 19.72 0.60
N MET A 8 17.56 19.83 -0.74
CA MET A 8 18.50 19.04 -1.55
C MET A 8 19.96 19.22 -1.10
N ASP A 9 20.31 20.41 -0.61
CA ASP A 9 21.66 20.73 -0.13
C ASP A 9 21.98 20.00 1.18
N GLU A 10 21.02 19.95 2.11
CA GLU A 10 21.13 19.18 3.34
C GLU A 10 21.21 17.67 3.06
N ILE A 11 20.46 17.18 2.08
CA ILE A 11 20.51 15.76 1.65
C ILE A 11 21.91 15.45 1.11
N ALA A 12 22.42 16.24 0.16
CA ALA A 12 23.75 16.03 -0.41
C ALA A 12 24.85 16.06 0.67
N LYS A 13 24.77 17.04 1.58
CA LYS A 13 25.70 17.19 2.71
C LYS A 13 25.67 15.96 3.63
N THR A 14 24.48 15.51 4.01
CA THR A 14 24.29 14.37 4.92
C THR A 14 24.74 13.05 4.26
N ALA A 15 24.44 12.88 2.97
CA ALA A 15 24.87 11.74 2.18
C ALA A 15 26.37 11.74 1.82
N ARG A 16 27.10 12.81 2.17
CA ARG A 16 28.51 13.03 1.78
C ARG A 16 28.73 12.92 0.26
N LYS A 17 27.78 13.44 -0.52
CA LYS A 17 27.83 13.49 -2.00
C LYS A 17 27.95 14.94 -2.47
N ALA A 18 28.61 15.14 -3.61
CA ALA A 18 28.63 16.45 -4.25
C ALA A 18 27.21 16.83 -4.70
N LYS A 19 26.82 18.10 -4.51
CA LYS A 19 25.51 18.63 -4.92
C LYS A 19 25.20 18.29 -6.38
N GLY A 20 26.16 18.52 -7.29
CA GLY A 20 26.00 18.20 -8.71
C GLY A 20 25.71 16.72 -9.01
N SER A 21 26.20 15.78 -8.18
CA SER A 21 25.89 14.35 -8.33
C SER A 21 24.47 14.02 -7.91
N LEU A 22 23.91 14.70 -6.90
CA LEU A 22 22.52 14.49 -6.51
C LEU A 22 21.56 15.05 -7.56
N TYR A 23 21.82 16.26 -8.04
CA TYR A 23 21.02 16.89 -9.10
C TYR A 23 21.13 16.20 -10.46
N TYR A 24 22.21 15.44 -10.69
CA TYR A 24 22.32 14.59 -11.88
C TYR A 24 21.30 13.44 -11.88
N HIS A 25 20.93 12.93 -10.70
CA HIS A 25 19.96 11.83 -10.57
C HIS A 25 18.53 12.32 -10.32
N PHE A 26 18.37 13.47 -9.64
CA PHE A 26 17.05 13.99 -9.27
C PHE A 26 16.97 15.49 -9.58
N ALA A 27 16.05 15.87 -10.47
CA ALA A 27 15.88 17.27 -10.88
C ALA A 27 15.33 18.15 -9.74
N SER A 28 14.57 17.57 -8.82
CA SER A 28 13.95 18.27 -7.69
C SER A 28 13.90 17.42 -6.42
N LYS A 29 13.52 18.05 -5.31
CA LYS A 29 13.27 17.36 -4.03
C LYS A 29 12.04 16.47 -4.13
N GLU A 30 11.04 16.92 -4.86
CA GLU A 30 9.80 16.21 -5.19
C GLU A 30 10.12 14.92 -5.96
N ASP A 31 10.98 14.99 -6.98
CA ASP A 31 11.42 13.80 -7.73
C ASP A 31 12.15 12.80 -6.83
N LEU A 32 13.10 13.29 -6.02
CA LEU A 32 13.82 12.45 -5.08
C LEU A 32 12.84 11.78 -4.09
N PHE A 33 11.91 12.55 -3.53
CA PHE A 33 10.96 12.03 -2.54
C PHE A 33 9.97 11.04 -3.16
N LYS A 34 9.54 11.27 -4.41
CA LYS A 34 8.74 10.32 -5.18
C LYS A 34 9.44 8.97 -5.30
N GLU A 35 10.74 8.97 -5.58
CA GLU A 35 11.53 7.73 -5.64
C GLU A 35 11.65 7.05 -4.28
N VAL A 36 11.79 7.81 -3.19
CA VAL A 36 11.80 7.25 -1.82
C VAL A 36 10.48 6.55 -1.50
N VAL A 37 9.34 7.17 -1.79
CA VAL A 37 8.01 6.56 -1.58
C VAL A 37 7.81 5.37 -2.52
N SER A 38 8.30 5.46 -3.77
CA SER A 38 8.24 4.38 -4.75
C SER A 38 8.94 3.11 -4.22
N LEU A 39 10.10 3.24 -3.57
CA LEU A 39 10.80 2.11 -2.96
C LEU A 39 9.97 1.40 -1.88
N GLU A 40 9.21 2.13 -1.07
CA GLU A 40 8.30 1.54 -0.08
C GLU A 40 7.16 0.76 -0.76
N PHE A 41 6.63 1.28 -1.87
CA PHE A 41 5.60 0.60 -2.65
C PHE A 41 6.13 -0.63 -3.39
N GLU A 42 7.34 -0.57 -3.94
CA GLU A 42 7.97 -1.74 -4.56
C GLU A 42 8.25 -2.84 -3.52
N ASN A 43 8.65 -2.47 -2.30
CA ASN A 43 8.74 -3.44 -1.21
C ASN A 43 7.38 -4.07 -0.87
N LEU A 44 6.30 -3.27 -0.80
CA LEU A 44 4.94 -3.78 -0.61
C LEU A 44 4.56 -4.77 -1.71
N LYS A 45 4.73 -4.39 -2.99
CA LYS A 45 4.42 -5.26 -4.13
C LYS A 45 5.22 -6.56 -4.09
N LEU A 46 6.51 -6.49 -3.75
CA LEU A 46 7.36 -7.68 -3.63
C LEU A 46 6.83 -8.64 -2.58
N GLN A 47 6.56 -8.16 -1.36
CA GLN A 47 6.09 -9.00 -0.25
C GLN A 47 4.71 -9.63 -0.56
N LEU A 48 3.82 -8.87 -1.18
CA LEU A 48 2.49 -9.34 -1.56
C LEU A 48 2.54 -10.33 -2.74
N THR A 49 3.44 -10.13 -3.69
CA THR A 49 3.64 -11.06 -4.83
C THR A 49 4.07 -12.44 -4.36
N LEU A 50 4.87 -12.54 -3.28
CA LEU A 50 5.23 -13.82 -2.67
C LEU A 50 3.99 -14.61 -2.21
N ILE A 51 2.97 -13.91 -1.70
CA ILE A 51 1.71 -14.51 -1.26
C ILE A 51 0.85 -14.90 -2.47
N LEU A 52 0.75 -14.02 -3.47
CA LEU A 52 -0.02 -14.28 -4.70
C LEU A 52 0.45 -15.56 -5.40
N ASN A 53 1.78 -15.74 -5.47
CA ASN A 53 2.42 -16.88 -6.13
C ASN A 53 2.52 -18.13 -5.25
N ASN A 54 2.03 -18.09 -4.01
CA ASN A 54 2.04 -19.25 -3.13
C ASN A 54 0.93 -20.22 -3.54
N THR A 55 1.31 -21.33 -4.18
CA THR A 55 0.40 -22.39 -4.63
C THR A 55 0.05 -23.41 -3.54
N SER A 56 0.64 -23.29 -2.35
CA SER A 56 0.44 -24.23 -1.23
C SER A 56 -0.72 -23.85 -0.32
N ILE A 57 -1.36 -22.69 -0.54
CA ILE A 57 -2.49 -22.20 0.24
C ILE A 57 -3.69 -21.95 -0.65
N ASN A 58 -4.90 -22.14 -0.10
CA ASN A 58 -6.15 -21.91 -0.84
C ASN A 58 -6.48 -20.40 -0.97
N PRO A 59 -7.38 -20.01 -1.89
CA PRO A 59 -7.71 -18.60 -2.14
C PRO A 59 -8.24 -17.82 -0.94
N PRO A 60 -9.13 -18.35 -0.07
CA PRO A 60 -9.53 -17.66 1.16
C PRO A 60 -8.36 -17.35 2.10
N GLU A 61 -7.47 -18.32 2.31
CA GLU A 61 -6.28 -18.15 3.13
C GLU A 61 -5.30 -17.17 2.48
N LYS A 62 -5.11 -17.26 1.15
CA LYS A 62 -4.29 -16.33 0.37
C LYS A 62 -4.76 -14.89 0.53
N LEU A 63 -6.08 -14.64 0.45
CA LEU A 63 -6.65 -13.31 0.67
C LEU A 63 -6.42 -12.83 2.10
N GLN A 64 -6.63 -13.70 3.10
CA GLN A 64 -6.39 -13.34 4.50
C GLN A 64 -4.91 -12.96 4.74
N GLN A 65 -3.97 -13.78 4.28
CA GLN A 65 -2.53 -13.51 4.41
C GLN A 65 -2.13 -12.24 3.65
N TYR A 66 -2.68 -12.04 2.44
CA TYR A 66 -2.45 -10.83 1.64
C TYR A 66 -2.86 -9.57 2.42
N LEU A 67 -4.07 -9.54 2.97
CA LEU A 67 -4.58 -8.36 3.69
C LEU A 67 -3.80 -8.07 4.97
N ILE A 68 -3.44 -9.10 5.74
CA ILE A 68 -2.63 -8.94 6.95
C ILE A 68 -1.23 -8.41 6.59
N LYS A 69 -0.57 -9.04 5.60
CA LYS A 69 0.78 -8.62 5.16
C LYS A 69 0.75 -7.21 4.58
N ARG A 70 -0.28 -6.84 3.82
CA ARG A 70 -0.48 -5.48 3.30
C ARG A 70 -0.46 -4.47 4.44
N MET A 71 -1.29 -4.69 5.46
CA MET A 71 -1.40 -3.77 6.59
C MET A 71 -0.11 -3.68 7.39
N GLU A 72 0.58 -4.80 7.59
CA GLU A 72 1.89 -4.90 8.27
C GLU A 72 2.99 -4.13 7.54
N VAL A 73 3.14 -4.33 6.23
CA VAL A 73 4.18 -3.65 5.44
C VAL A 73 3.91 -2.15 5.37
N LEU A 74 2.65 -1.76 5.14
CA LEU A 74 2.28 -0.35 5.14
C LEU A 74 2.45 0.30 6.52
N ALA A 75 2.31 -0.42 7.63
CA ALA A 75 2.60 0.13 8.96
C ALA A 75 4.08 0.54 9.14
N GLY A 76 4.99 0.00 8.33
CA GLY A 76 6.41 0.39 8.31
C GLY A 76 6.78 1.45 7.26
N ALA A 77 5.85 1.87 6.41
CA ALA A 77 6.09 2.79 5.28
C ALA A 77 6.03 4.26 5.72
N HIS A 78 7.04 4.69 6.49
CA HIS A 78 7.05 6.01 7.14
C HIS A 78 7.03 7.16 6.14
N ASN A 79 7.68 7.03 4.98
CA ASN A 79 7.67 8.10 3.98
C ASN A 79 6.29 8.20 3.33
N TYR A 80 5.64 7.07 3.07
CA TYR A 80 4.25 7.04 2.63
C TYR A 80 3.30 7.69 3.65
N HIS A 81 3.49 7.44 4.95
CA HIS A 81 2.67 8.07 6.00
C HIS A 81 2.75 9.60 5.95
N GLU A 82 3.94 10.17 5.73
CA GLU A 82 4.07 11.63 5.56
C GLU A 82 3.17 12.17 4.45
N THR A 83 2.92 11.37 3.40
CA THR A 83 2.08 11.76 2.27
C THR A 83 0.59 11.81 2.61
N LEU A 84 0.16 11.06 3.64
CA LEU A 84 -1.25 10.95 4.04
C LEU A 84 -1.73 12.15 4.84
N LYS A 85 -0.82 12.89 5.47
CA LYS A 85 -1.16 14.08 6.27
C LYS A 85 -1.84 15.12 5.40
N ALA A 86 -2.87 15.77 5.94
CA ALA A 86 -3.75 16.69 5.19
C ALA A 86 -2.96 17.81 4.50
N ASP A 87 -1.97 18.40 5.20
CA ASP A 87 -1.11 19.44 4.66
C ASP A 87 -0.29 18.96 3.47
N PHE A 88 0.21 17.73 3.49
CA PHE A 88 0.92 17.15 2.36
C PHE A 88 -0.05 16.82 1.21
N PHE A 89 -1.14 16.13 1.53
CA PHE A 89 -2.09 15.59 0.56
C PHE A 89 -2.75 16.69 -0.28
N GLU A 90 -3.09 17.83 0.32
CA GLU A 90 -3.74 18.95 -0.37
C GLU A 90 -2.79 19.75 -1.29
N HIS A 91 -1.47 19.71 -1.05
CA HIS A 91 -0.52 20.58 -1.73
C HIS A 91 0.40 19.85 -2.73
N PHE A 92 0.51 18.53 -2.66
CA PHE A 92 1.51 17.76 -3.41
C PHE A 92 0.90 16.63 -4.25
N HIS A 93 0.39 17.01 -5.43
CA HIS A 93 -0.17 16.10 -6.42
C HIS A 93 0.85 15.25 -7.19
N PHE A 94 2.15 15.48 -7.02
CA PHE A 94 3.19 14.75 -7.77
C PHE A 94 3.27 13.24 -7.44
N LEU A 95 2.61 12.83 -6.35
CA LEU A 95 2.46 11.43 -5.93
C LEU A 95 1.16 10.77 -6.40
N ASP A 96 0.24 11.51 -7.02
CA ASP A 96 -1.07 10.98 -7.39
C ASP A 96 -0.94 9.84 -8.41
N THR A 97 -0.02 9.96 -9.37
CA THR A 97 0.27 8.85 -10.30
C THR A 97 0.76 7.61 -9.55
N LEU A 98 1.68 7.79 -8.60
CA LEU A 98 2.29 6.69 -7.85
C LEU A 98 1.25 5.96 -6.99
N ARG A 99 0.33 6.69 -6.36
CA ARG A 99 -0.79 6.13 -5.58
C ARG A 99 -1.81 5.40 -6.44
N ASN A 100 -2.13 5.97 -7.60
CA ASN A 100 -3.04 5.34 -8.55
C ASN A 100 -2.44 4.06 -9.13
N ASP A 101 -1.14 4.06 -9.46
CA ASP A 101 -0.42 2.88 -9.91
C ASP A 101 -0.43 1.77 -8.85
N LEU A 102 -0.19 2.11 -7.58
CA LEU A 102 -0.32 1.16 -6.48
C LEU A 102 -1.75 0.62 -6.37
N THR A 103 -2.76 1.50 -6.35
CA THR A 103 -4.17 1.07 -6.21
C THR A 103 -4.59 0.15 -7.36
N ASN A 104 -4.23 0.49 -8.60
CA ASN A 104 -4.54 -0.33 -9.76
C ASN A 104 -3.88 -1.71 -9.64
N TRP A 105 -2.61 -1.74 -9.22
CA TRP A 105 -1.90 -2.99 -8.98
C TRP A 105 -2.54 -3.83 -7.87
N GLU A 106 -3.00 -3.22 -6.76
CA GLU A 106 -3.71 -3.92 -5.68
C GLU A 106 -5.04 -4.49 -6.16
N ILE A 107 -5.82 -3.73 -6.95
CA ILE A 107 -7.08 -4.21 -7.54
C ILE A 107 -6.83 -5.45 -8.40
N GLN A 108 -5.81 -5.44 -9.26
CA GLN A 108 -5.49 -6.62 -10.08
C GLN A 108 -4.99 -7.80 -9.25
N SER A 109 -4.20 -7.53 -8.21
CA SER A 109 -3.70 -8.56 -7.29
C SER A 109 -4.82 -9.28 -6.56
N ILE A 110 -5.76 -8.51 -5.99
CA ILE A 110 -6.91 -9.06 -5.27
C ILE A 110 -7.86 -9.75 -6.26
N ARG A 111 -8.05 -9.19 -7.47
CA ARG A 111 -8.81 -9.84 -8.55
C ARG A 111 -8.27 -11.23 -8.85
N GLN A 112 -6.96 -11.40 -8.97
CA GLN A 112 -6.34 -12.70 -9.22
C GLN A 112 -6.75 -13.74 -8.17
N ILE A 113 -6.71 -13.36 -6.88
CA ILE A 113 -7.11 -14.24 -5.77
C ILE A 113 -8.60 -14.60 -5.87
N PHE A 114 -9.46 -13.63 -6.20
CA PHE A 114 -10.89 -13.85 -6.35
C PHE A 114 -11.22 -14.76 -7.54
N THR A 115 -10.61 -14.52 -8.71
CA THR A 115 -10.79 -15.36 -9.89
C THR A 115 -10.37 -16.80 -9.59
N GLU A 116 -9.20 -16.99 -8.96
CA GLU A 116 -8.73 -18.32 -8.53
C GLU A 116 -9.73 -18.99 -7.57
N GLY A 117 -10.27 -18.25 -6.59
CA GLY A 117 -11.26 -18.77 -5.65
C GLY A 117 -12.60 -19.10 -6.30
N MET A 118 -13.08 -18.30 -7.26
CA MET A 118 -14.30 -18.59 -8.02
C MET A 118 -14.16 -19.83 -8.91
N GLU A 119 -12.99 -20.01 -9.54
CA GLU A 119 -12.68 -21.19 -10.34
C GLU A 119 -12.63 -22.47 -9.50
N GLN A 120 -12.05 -22.38 -8.30
CA GLN A 120 -11.92 -23.48 -7.35
C GLN A 120 -13.18 -23.69 -6.47
N GLY A 121 -14.21 -22.84 -6.60
CA GLY A 121 -15.47 -22.96 -5.86
C GLY A 121 -15.44 -22.46 -4.41
N TYR A 122 -14.46 -21.65 -4.04
CA TYR A 122 -14.35 -21.00 -2.73
C TYR A 122 -15.13 -19.69 -2.60
N PHE A 123 -15.40 -19.01 -3.72
CA PHE A 123 -16.12 -17.73 -3.74
C PHE A 123 -17.32 -17.80 -4.69
N ASP A 124 -18.38 -17.07 -4.34
CA ASP A 124 -19.59 -16.99 -5.14
C ASP A 124 -19.35 -16.28 -6.49
N LYS A 125 -19.90 -16.85 -7.57
CA LYS A 125 -19.79 -16.34 -8.94
C LYS A 125 -20.83 -15.26 -9.26
N GLU A 126 -21.85 -15.08 -8.42
CA GLU A 126 -22.88 -14.06 -8.61
C GLU A 126 -22.40 -12.64 -8.20
N LEU A 127 -21.22 -12.53 -7.59
CA LEU A 127 -20.64 -11.26 -7.19
C LEU A 127 -20.21 -10.42 -8.41
N ASN A 128 -20.63 -9.15 -8.45
CA ASN A 128 -20.02 -8.18 -9.36
C ASN A 128 -18.61 -7.83 -8.84
N LEU A 129 -17.63 -8.60 -9.31
CA LEU A 129 -16.24 -8.52 -8.85
C LEU A 129 -15.65 -7.12 -9.01
N ASP A 130 -15.97 -6.41 -10.10
CA ASP A 130 -15.46 -5.06 -10.35
C ASP A 130 -15.93 -4.07 -9.29
N VAL A 131 -17.23 -4.09 -8.98
CA VAL A 131 -17.81 -3.22 -7.95
C VAL A 131 -17.21 -3.55 -6.58
N MET A 132 -17.13 -4.83 -6.24
CA MET A 132 -16.59 -5.27 -4.95
C MET A 132 -15.13 -4.85 -4.76
N LEU A 133 -14.28 -5.04 -5.77
CA LEU A 133 -12.87 -4.64 -5.71
C LEU A 133 -12.70 -3.13 -5.58
N ASN A 134 -13.50 -2.34 -6.31
CA ASN A 134 -13.49 -0.89 -6.19
C ASN A 134 -13.93 -0.41 -4.81
N VAL A 135 -15.00 -1.01 -4.25
CA VAL A 135 -15.45 -0.70 -2.89
C VAL A 135 -14.40 -1.10 -1.85
N ALA A 136 -13.77 -2.26 -2.00
CA ALA A 136 -12.68 -2.69 -1.12
C ALA A 136 -11.51 -1.70 -1.15
N ALA A 137 -11.12 -1.22 -2.34
CA ALA A 137 -10.08 -0.20 -2.47
C ALA A 137 -10.45 1.12 -1.77
N LEU A 138 -11.71 1.55 -1.85
CA LEU A 138 -12.20 2.72 -1.12
C LEU A 138 -12.15 2.52 0.40
N VAL A 139 -12.56 1.34 0.88
CA VAL A 139 -12.48 0.99 2.31
C VAL A 139 -11.03 1.01 2.78
N PHE A 140 -10.10 0.40 2.05
CA PHE A 140 -8.68 0.42 2.43
C PHE A 140 -8.13 1.83 2.51
N ARG A 141 -8.39 2.67 1.50
CA ARG A 141 -7.99 4.10 1.53
C ARG A 141 -8.58 4.83 2.75
N GLY A 142 -9.84 4.58 3.07
CA GLY A 142 -10.50 5.16 4.25
C GLY A 142 -9.88 4.74 5.59
N LEU A 143 -9.20 3.59 5.64
CA LEU A 143 -8.56 3.06 6.84
C LEU A 143 -7.12 3.53 7.02
N GLU A 144 -6.46 4.01 5.97
CA GLU A 144 -5.03 4.39 6.01
C GLU A 144 -4.74 5.52 6.99
N MET A 145 -5.56 6.58 6.99
CA MET A 145 -5.41 7.69 7.94
C MET A 145 -5.60 7.26 9.40
N PRO A 146 -6.72 6.61 9.78
CA PRO A 146 -6.90 6.06 11.12
C PRO A 146 -5.74 5.16 11.56
N PHE A 147 -5.28 4.26 10.69
CA PHE A 147 -4.28 3.27 11.07
C PHE A 147 -2.88 3.87 11.20
N TYR A 148 -2.45 4.68 10.24
CA TYR A 148 -1.06 5.07 10.11
C TYR A 148 -0.75 6.48 10.60
N ILE A 149 -1.76 7.36 10.68
CA ILE A 149 -1.58 8.72 11.22
C ILE A 149 -2.14 8.84 12.64
N GLU A 150 -3.33 8.30 12.89
CA GLU A 150 -3.97 8.36 14.22
C GLU A 150 -3.47 7.25 15.16
N GLY A 151 -2.54 6.40 14.71
CA GLY A 151 -1.90 5.37 15.53
C GLY A 151 -2.77 4.16 15.87
N LYS A 152 -3.94 4.02 15.23
CA LYS A 152 -4.90 2.94 15.55
C LYS A 152 -4.48 1.57 15.04
N TYR A 153 -3.45 1.48 14.18
CA TYR A 153 -2.97 0.20 13.68
C TYR A 153 -2.62 -0.77 14.82
N ASN A 154 -1.84 -0.33 15.82
CA ASN A 154 -1.38 -1.20 16.91
C ASN A 154 -2.52 -1.69 17.82
N GLU A 155 -3.59 -0.90 17.93
CA GLU A 155 -4.80 -1.27 18.68
C GLU A 155 -5.56 -2.41 17.96
N TYR A 156 -5.70 -2.32 16.65
CA TYR A 156 -6.54 -3.25 15.88
C TYR A 156 -5.78 -4.43 15.27
N ALA A 157 -4.45 -4.33 15.09
CA ALA A 157 -3.64 -5.38 14.47
C ALA A 157 -3.80 -6.77 15.11
N PRO A 158 -3.86 -6.91 16.45
CA PRO A 158 -4.12 -8.21 17.10
C PRO A 158 -5.47 -8.84 16.74
N HIS A 159 -6.42 -8.05 16.24
CA HIS A 159 -7.79 -8.46 15.95
C HIS A 159 -8.07 -8.72 14.46
N PHE A 160 -7.17 -8.34 13.56
CA PHE A 160 -7.38 -8.45 12.11
C PHE A 160 -7.70 -9.88 11.65
N GLY A 161 -7.06 -10.90 12.22
CA GLY A 161 -7.36 -12.29 11.87
C GLY A 161 -8.83 -12.66 12.11
N HIS A 162 -9.41 -12.22 13.24
CA HIS A 162 -10.82 -12.46 13.55
C HIS A 162 -11.76 -11.63 12.68
N LEU A 163 -11.45 -10.35 12.47
CA LEU A 163 -12.26 -9.45 11.65
C LEU A 163 -12.33 -9.92 10.20
N LEU A 164 -11.19 -10.30 9.62
CA LEU A 164 -11.13 -10.84 8.27
C LEU A 164 -11.92 -12.14 8.15
N LYS A 165 -11.87 -13.03 9.16
CA LYS A 165 -12.69 -14.25 9.15
C LYS A 165 -14.20 -13.95 9.08
N ILE A 166 -14.67 -12.88 9.72
CA ILE A 166 -16.08 -12.46 9.64
C ILE A 166 -16.40 -11.95 8.23
N ILE A 167 -15.55 -11.11 7.66
CA ILE A 167 -15.72 -10.58 6.30
C ILE A 167 -15.75 -11.72 5.28
N MET A 168 -14.80 -12.67 5.39
CA MET A 168 -14.69 -13.81 4.49
C MET A 168 -15.94 -14.70 4.48
N LYS A 169 -16.60 -14.89 5.63
CA LYS A 169 -17.87 -15.63 5.71
C LYS A 169 -19.03 -14.99 4.94
N GLY A 170 -18.97 -13.70 4.66
CA GLY A 170 -19.99 -13.00 3.86
C GLY A 170 -19.73 -13.06 2.36
N ILE A 171 -18.53 -13.50 1.94
CA ILE A 171 -18.10 -13.55 0.55
C ILE A 171 -18.02 -15.01 0.03
N SER A 172 -18.06 -15.98 0.95
CA SER A 172 -18.09 -17.42 0.67
C SER A 172 -19.49 -18.00 0.76
#